data_AF-A0A7R6X1Y3-F1
#
_entry.id   AF-A0A7R6X1Y3-F1
#
_cell.length_a   1.000
_cell.length_b   1.000
_cell.length_c   1.000
_cell.angle_alpha   90.00
_cell.angle_beta   90.00
_cell.angle_gamma   90.00
#
_symmetry.space_group_name_H-M   'P 1'
#
loop_
_entity.id
_entity.type
_entity.pdbx_description
1 polymer ?
#
loop_
_entity_poly.entity_id
_entity_poly.type
_entity_poly.pdbx_seq_one_letter_code
_entity_poly.pdbx_strand_id
1 'polypeptide(L)' 'MNADGIVALVTAAGIELTDRRRNARGDGWSLSFANGATVEVGDDGSVRIAGKGSKTVRGLLDLPTAPRRA' A
#
# COMPACT_ATOMS: atom_id res chain seq x y z
N MET A 1 -0.61 8.27 7.57
CA MET A 1 -1.63 7.23 7.28
C MET A 1 -1.19 5.96 7.99
N ASN A 2 -2.09 5.12 8.53
CA ASN A 2 -1.73 3.85 9.18
C ASN A 2 -2.16 2.64 8.33
N ALA A 3 -1.66 1.45 8.68
CA ALA A 3 -1.97 0.23 7.92
C ALA A 3 -3.47 -0.07 7.88
N ASP A 4 -4.19 0.09 8.99
CA ASP A 4 -5.62 -0.20 9.08
C ASP A 4 -6.47 0.69 8.17
N GLY A 5 -6.14 1.98 8.08
CA GLY A 5 -6.81 2.91 7.17
C GLY A 5 -6.57 2.58 5.69
N ILE A 6 -5.36 2.13 5.35
CA ILE A 6 -5.04 1.69 3.98
C ILE A 6 -5.84 0.43 3.64
N VAL A 7 -5.88 -0.56 4.54
CA VAL A 7 -6.68 -1.77 4.36
C VAL A 7 -8.15 -1.41 4.16
N ALA A 8 -8.73 -0.60 5.05
CA ALA A 8 -10.13 -0.22 4.97
C ALA A 8 -10.48 0.44 3.62
N LEU A 9 -9.66 1.38 3.16
CA LEU A 9 -9.88 2.09 1.90
C LEU A 9 -9.76 1.16 0.68
N VAL A 10 -8.70 0.34 0.63
CA VAL A 10 -8.46 -0.57 -0.50
C VAL A 10 -9.50 -1.70 -0.54
N THR A 11 -9.92 -2.21 0.61
CA THR A 11 -11.00 -3.19 0.72
C THR A 11 -12.37 -2.60 0.39
N ALA A 12 -12.65 -1.35 0.78
CA ALA A 12 -13.86 -0.65 0.35
C ALA A 12 -13.93 -0.47 -1.18
N ALA A 13 -12.77 -0.38 -1.84
CA ALA A 13 -12.66 -0.39 -3.30
C ALA A 13 -12.78 -1.80 -3.93
N GLY A 14 -13.10 -2.84 -3.14
CA GLY A 14 -13.29 -4.21 -3.60
C GLY A 14 -11.99 -5.00 -3.81
N ILE A 15 -10.85 -4.51 -3.31
CA ILE A 15 -9.57 -5.20 -3.41
C ILE A 15 -9.25 -5.85 -2.06
N GLU A 16 -9.30 -7.18 -2.04
CA GLU A 16 -9.07 -7.97 -0.83
C GLU A 16 -7.60 -7.95 -0.38
N LEU A 17 -7.39 -7.83 0.93
CA LEU A 17 -6.08 -7.99 1.57
C LEU A 17 -5.79 -9.49 1.77
N THR A 18 -4.73 -9.98 1.17
CA THR A 18 -4.34 -11.41 1.23
C THR A 18 -3.27 -11.70 2.26
N ASP A 19 -2.47 -10.70 2.65
CA ASP A 19 -1.46 -10.83 3.70
C ASP A 19 -1.21 -9.48 4.40
N ARG A 20 -1.05 -9.53 5.72
CA ARG A 20 -0.59 -8.42 6.56
C ARG A 20 0.42 -8.93 7.56
N ARG A 21 1.60 -8.32 7.56
CA ARG A 21 2.67 -8.66 8.50
C ARG A 21 3.56 -7.47 8.81
N ARG A 22 4.27 -7.53 9.94
CA ARG A 22 5.36 -6.57 10.20
C ARG A 22 6.43 -6.73 9.13
N ASN A 23 6.98 -5.61 8.65
CA ASN A 23 8.07 -5.66 7.70
C ASN A 23 9.35 -6.19 8.36
N ALA A 24 10.34 -6.57 7.56
CA ALA A 24 11.58 -7.17 8.06
C ALA A 24 12.40 -6.24 8.98
N ARG A 25 12.20 -4.92 8.89
CA ARG A 25 12.86 -3.94 9.74
C ARG A 25 12.17 -3.72 11.07
N GLY A 26 10.95 -4.24 11.25
CA GLY A 26 10.15 -4.01 12.46
C GLY A 26 9.73 -2.55 12.64
N ASP A 27 9.78 -1.74 11.58
CA ASP A 27 9.49 -0.30 11.57
C ASP A 27 8.22 0.04 10.77
N GLY A 28 7.38 -0.97 10.51
CA GLY A 28 6.18 -0.80 9.71
C GLY A 28 5.49 -2.11 9.35
N TRP A 29 4.66 -2.05 8.32
CA TRP A 29 3.80 -3.13 7.83
C TRP A 29 3.98 -3.36 6.34
N SER A 30 4.00 -4.63 5.96
CA SER A 30 3.90 -5.10 4.57
C SER A 30 2.48 -5.63 4.35
N LEU A 31 1.80 -5.12 3.33
CA LEU A 31 0.43 -5.45 2.98
C LEU A 31 0.39 -5.99 1.55
N SER A 32 -0.18 -7.17 1.34
CA SER A 32 -0.37 -7.75 0.00
C SER A 32 -1.84 -7.82 -0.34
N PHE A 33 -2.19 -7.42 -1.56
CA PHE A 33 -3.57 -7.37 -2.04
C PHE A 33 -3.80 -8.33 -3.20
N ALA A 34 -5.03 -8.83 -3.34
CA ALA A 34 -5.42 -9.82 -4.35
C ALA A 34 -5.18 -9.37 -5.80
N ASN A 35 -5.13 -8.05 -6.05
CA ASN A 35 -4.80 -7.50 -7.37
C ASN A 35 -3.28 -7.54 -7.70
N GLY A 36 -2.46 -8.13 -6.83
CA GLY A 36 -1.02 -8.23 -6.97
C GLY A 36 -0.25 -6.94 -6.63
N ALA A 37 -0.87 -6.01 -5.89
CA ALA A 37 -0.17 -4.88 -5.29
C ALA A 37 0.42 -5.25 -3.93
N THR A 38 1.56 -4.65 -3.61
CA THR A 38 2.14 -4.66 -2.27
C THR A 38 2.28 -3.22 -1.79
N VAL A 39 1.86 -2.95 -0.55
CA VAL A 39 2.00 -1.66 0.11
C VAL A 39 2.88 -1.82 1.35
N GLU A 40 3.93 -1.02 1.44
CA GLU A 40 4.74 -0.86 2.64
C GLU A 40 4.33 0.44 3.33
N VAL A 41 3.98 0.33 4.62
CA VAL A 41 3.59 1.45 5.48
C VAL A 41 4.60 1.54 6.62
N GLY A 42 5.38 2.61 6.67
CA GLY A 42 6.28 2.87 7.80
C GLY A 42 5.51 3.40 9.01
N ASP A 43 6.04 3.15 10.21
CA ASP A 43 5.51 3.72 11.46
C ASP A 43 5.66 5.26 11.49
N ASP A 44 6.54 5.80 10.65
CA ASP A 44 6.68 7.23 10.33
C ASP A 44 5.57 7.78 9.41
N GLY A 45 4.65 6.92 8.97
CA GLY A 45 3.57 7.25 8.06
C GLY A 45 3.96 7.27 6.58
N SER A 46 5.20 6.90 6.23
CA SER A 46 5.63 6.76 4.84
C SER A 46 4.91 5.61 4.14
N VAL A 47 4.62 5.77 2.84
CA VAL A 47 3.91 4.74 2.05
C VAL A 47 4.67 4.47 0.75
N ARG A 48 4.97 3.20 0.48
CA ARG A 48 5.53 2.74 -0.80
C ARG A 48 4.62 1.66 -1.39
N ILE A 49 4.47 1.67 -2.72
CA ILE A 49 3.59 0.73 -3.42
C ILE A 49 4.36 0.12 -4.59
N ALA A 50 4.26 -1.20 -4.76
CA ALA A 50 4.84 -1.96 -5.85
C ALA A 50 3.86 -3.03 -6.38
N GLY A 51 4.25 -3.72 -7.46
CA GLY A 51 3.48 -4.82 -8.05
C GLY A 51 2.46 -4.40 -9.12
N LYS A 52 1.71 -5.39 -9.64
CA LYS A 52 0.82 -5.26 -10.80
C LYS A 52 -0.34 -4.29 -10.54
N GLY A 53 -0.92 -4.31 -9.35
CA GLY A 53 -2.01 -3.43 -8.93
C GLY A 53 -1.59 -2.06 -8.39
N SER A 54 -0.29 -1.71 -8.47
CA SER A 54 0.27 -0.54 -7.79
C SER A 54 -0.34 0.79 -8.23
N LYS A 55 -0.68 0.94 -9.52
CA LYS A 55 -1.31 2.17 -10.04
C LYS A 55 -2.70 2.39 -9.46
N THR A 56 -3.51 1.34 -9.40
CA THR A 56 -4.86 1.38 -8.82
C THR A 56 -4.78 1.77 -7.34
N VAL A 57 -3.93 1.08 -6.56
CA VAL A 57 -3.77 1.38 -5.13
C VAL A 57 -3.22 2.79 -4.91
N ARG A 58 -2.27 3.25 -5.74
CA ARG A 58 -1.75 4.63 -5.66
C ARG A 58 -2.84 5.67 -5.86
N GLY A 59 -3.74 5.46 -6.82
CA GLY A 59 -4.88 6.34 -7.07
C GLY A 59 -5.88 6.33 -5.92
N LEU A 60 -6.16 5.16 -5.32
CA LEU A 60 -7.06 5.05 -4.16
C LEU A 60 -6.50 5.79 -2.94
N LEU A 61 -5.20 5.68 -2.69
CA LEU A 61 -4.53 6.35 -1.58
C LEU A 61 -4.23 7.84 -1.86
N ASP A 62 -4.65 8.37 -3.02
CA ASP A 62 -4.36 9.72 -3.50
C ASP A 62 -2.87 10.12 -3.35
N LEU A 63 -1.98 9.16 -3.59
CA LEU A 63 -0.55 9.39 -3.43
C LEU A 63 0.02 10.05 -4.68
N PRO A 64 0.88 11.07 -4.52
CA PRO A 64 1.50 11.72 -5.65
C PRO A 64 2.25 10.69 -6.51
N THR A 65 2.04 10.78 -7.82
CA THR A 65 2.85 10.02 -8.76
C THR A 65 4.18 10.75 -8.83
N ALA A 66 5.26 10.13 -8.33
CA ALA A 66 6.58 10.72 -8.44
C ALA A 66 6.83 11.11 -9.91
N PRO A 67 7.26 12.35 -10.20
CA PRO A 67 7.53 12.76 -11.57
C PRO A 67 8.55 11.80 -12.16
N ARG A 68 8.24 11.26 -13.34
CA ARG A 68 9.19 10.51 -14.14
C ARG A 68 10.31 11.50 -14.48
N ARG A 69 11.51 11.32 -13.92
CA ARG A 69 12.69 12.05 -14.42
C ARG A 69 12.75 11.78 -15.93
N ALA A 70 12.67 12.85 -16.71
CA ALA A 70 12.89 12.84 -18.15
C ALA A 70 14.35 12.47 -18.46
#